data_AF-A0AAP2RJD7-F1
#
_entry.id   AF-A0AAP2RJD7-F1
#
_cell.length_a   1.000
_cell.length_b   1.000
_cell.length_c   1.000
_cell.angle_alpha   90.00
_cell.angle_beta   90.00
_cell.angle_gamma   90.00
#
_symmetry.space_group_name_H-M   'P 1'
#
loop_
_entity.id
_entity.type
_entity.pdbx_description
1 polymer ?
#
loop_
_entity_poly.entity_id
_entity_poly.type
_entity_poly.pdbx_seq_one_letter_code
_entity_poly.pdbx_strand_id
1 'polypeptide(L)'
;MKRIGRFDKIGLEQFRNDWEELFAGSVMMRNMDIEKIYASIKLPERENKDSAGYDFFSPAAFTLMPGESIRIPTGIRADIRSGWALSLYPADVPGPWSGIRLSGAGIIDGSYSHSENGGHICVKLVNGTEEARMRSIECGSRILKGIFLRHGFTYDD
;
A
#
# COMPACT_ATOMS: atom_id res chain seq x y z
N MET A 1 -12.25 -21.31 -5.63
CA MET A 1 -11.03 -20.46 -5.66
C MET A 1 -10.00 -21.05 -4.71
N LYS A 2 -8.70 -21.06 -5.09
CA LYS A 2 -7.61 -21.52 -4.20
C LYS A 2 -7.22 -20.38 -3.24
N ARG A 3 -6.99 -20.70 -1.96
CA ARG A 3 -6.40 -19.76 -0.98
C ARG A 3 -4.88 -19.78 -1.16
N ILE A 4 -4.28 -18.62 -1.41
CA ILE A 4 -2.87 -18.50 -1.82
C ILE A 4 -2.06 -17.45 -1.05
N GLY A 5 -2.69 -16.73 -0.12
CA GLY A 5 -2.02 -15.74 0.70
C GLY A 5 -2.88 -15.26 1.85
N ARG A 6 -2.26 -14.53 2.78
CA ARG A 6 -2.87 -13.92 3.96
C ARG A 6 -2.29 -12.53 4.16
N PHE A 7 -3.14 -11.57 4.51
CA PHE A 7 -2.70 -10.25 4.96
C PHE A 7 -2.69 -10.20 6.48
N ASP A 8 -1.63 -9.63 7.04
CA ASP A 8 -1.49 -9.39 8.47
C ASP A 8 -1.00 -7.95 8.70
N LYS A 9 -1.27 -7.40 9.88
CA LYS A 9 -0.58 -6.18 10.31
C LYS A 9 0.86 -6.52 10.67
N ILE A 10 1.80 -5.64 10.32
CA ILE A 10 3.14 -5.68 10.93
C ILE A 10 3.06 -5.29 12.41
N GLY A 11 4.13 -5.49 13.17
CA GLY A 11 4.18 -5.01 14.56
C GLY A 11 4.08 -3.48 14.67
N LEU A 12 3.43 -2.98 15.73
CA LEU A 12 3.29 -1.54 16.01
C LEU A 12 4.64 -0.82 16.04
N GLU A 13 5.66 -1.44 16.65
CA GLU A 13 6.99 -0.86 16.74
C GLU A 13 7.62 -0.65 15.36
N GLN A 14 7.56 -1.67 14.49
CA GLN A 14 8.03 -1.55 13.11
C GLN A 14 7.24 -0.47 12.35
N PHE A 15 5.91 -0.44 12.49
CA PHE A 15 5.07 0.59 11.87
C PHE A 15 5.46 2.00 12.32
N ARG A 16 5.71 2.19 13.61
CA ARG A 16 6.15 3.47 14.19
C ARG A 16 7.50 3.89 13.62
N ASN A 17 8.48 2.98 13.58
CA ASN A 17 9.81 3.26 13.05
C ASN A 17 9.73 3.68 11.58
N ASP A 18 8.99 2.93 10.76
CA ASP A 18 8.81 3.26 9.34
C ASP A 18 8.06 4.58 9.15
N TRP A 19 7.07 4.89 9.99
CA TRP A 19 6.36 6.16 9.97
C TRP A 19 7.28 7.34 10.27
N GLU A 20 8.04 7.26 11.35
CA GLU A 20 8.97 8.29 11.79
C GLU A 20 10.09 8.53 10.77
N GLU A 21 10.61 7.46 10.17
CA GLU A 21 11.62 7.54 9.10
C GLU A 21 11.05 8.22 7.85
N LEU A 22 9.93 7.71 7.32
CA LEU A 22 9.34 8.21 6.07
C LEU A 22 8.88 9.66 6.18
N PHE A 23 8.47 10.09 7.37
CA PHE A 23 7.93 11.42 7.62
C PHE A 23 8.84 12.32 8.46
N ALA A 24 10.12 11.99 8.62
CA ALA A 24 11.09 12.77 9.39
C ALA A 24 11.08 14.28 9.04
N GLY A 25 10.92 14.59 7.74
CA GLY A 25 10.86 15.97 7.23
C GLY A 25 9.51 16.68 7.36
N SER A 26 8.44 15.98 7.79
CA SER A 26 7.09 16.54 7.92
C SER A 26 6.69 16.69 9.39
N VAL A 27 6.67 17.93 9.90
CA VAL A 27 6.23 18.22 11.27
C VAL A 27 4.79 17.75 11.51
N MET A 28 3.91 17.96 10.52
CA MET A 28 2.51 17.56 10.61
C MET A 28 2.36 16.05 10.78
N MET A 29 3.03 15.26 9.93
CA MET A 29 2.90 13.80 9.96
C MET A 29 3.57 13.18 11.20
N ARG A 30 4.67 13.75 11.70
CA ARG A 30 5.33 13.28 12.93
C ARG A 30 4.50 13.47 14.20
N ASN A 31 3.66 14.50 14.23
CA ASN A 31 2.83 14.81 15.41
C ASN A 31 1.49 14.06 15.41
N MET A 32 1.24 13.18 14.43
CA MET A 32 0.03 12.36 14.43
C MET A 32 0.09 11.29 15.53
N ASP A 33 -1.07 10.88 16.02
CA ASP A 33 -1.21 9.78 16.96
C ASP A 33 -1.00 8.44 16.24
N ILE A 34 0.24 7.95 16.24
CA ILE A 34 0.66 6.73 15.53
C ILE A 34 -0.10 5.50 16.06
N GLU A 35 -0.38 5.43 17.36
CA GLU A 35 -1.10 4.27 17.93
C GLU A 35 -2.55 4.25 17.47
N LYS A 36 -3.20 5.41 17.45
CA LYS A 36 -4.55 5.54 16.90
C LYS A 36 -4.59 5.22 15.42
N ILE A 37 -3.61 5.69 14.63
CA ILE A 37 -3.48 5.34 13.22
C ILE A 37 -3.36 3.82 13.08
N TYR A 38 -2.40 3.20 13.75
CA TYR A 38 -2.14 1.76 13.67
C TYR A 38 -3.37 0.92 14.07
N ALA A 39 -4.06 1.31 15.15
CA ALA A 39 -5.31 0.68 15.57
C ALA A 39 -6.39 0.75 14.49
N SER A 40 -6.47 1.87 13.75
CA SER A 40 -7.45 2.09 12.69
C SER A 40 -7.14 1.40 11.35
N ILE A 41 -5.93 0.86 11.17
CA ILE A 41 -5.53 0.17 9.93
C ILE A 41 -6.50 -0.99 9.65
N LYS A 42 -7.04 -1.01 8.44
CA LYS A 42 -7.89 -2.08 7.93
C LYS A 42 -7.04 -3.05 7.11
N LEU A 43 -7.26 -4.35 7.32
CA LEU A 43 -6.67 -5.36 6.44
C LEU A 43 -7.26 -5.25 5.04
N PRO A 44 -6.48 -5.55 3.98
CA PRO A 44 -7.01 -5.55 2.63
C PRO A 44 -8.17 -6.54 2.45
N GLU A 45 -9.22 -6.10 1.78
CA GLU A 45 -10.45 -6.88 1.61
C GLU A 45 -10.96 -6.83 0.17
N ARG A 46 -11.71 -7.87 -0.23
CA ARG A 46 -12.39 -7.87 -1.52
C ARG A 46 -13.73 -7.19 -1.35
N GLU A 47 -14.07 -6.29 -2.26
CA GLU A 47 -15.38 -5.62 -2.30
C GLU A 47 -16.54 -6.64 -2.37
N ASN A 48 -16.36 -7.69 -3.17
CA ASN A 48 -17.30 -8.82 -3.21
C ASN A 48 -16.58 -10.12 -3.63
N LYS A 49 -17.33 -11.23 -3.62
CA LYS A 49 -16.82 -12.56 -3.96
C LYS A 49 -16.27 -12.69 -5.40
N ASP A 50 -16.60 -11.76 -6.28
CA ASP A 50 -16.23 -11.75 -7.70
C ASP A 50 -15.10 -10.76 -8.01
N SER A 51 -14.70 -9.88 -7.07
CA SER A 51 -13.61 -8.91 -7.23
C SER A 51 -12.25 -9.57 -7.42
N ALA A 52 -11.52 -9.29 -8.50
CA ALA A 52 -10.21 -9.92 -8.74
C ALA A 52 -9.14 -9.57 -7.68
N GLY A 53 -9.22 -8.39 -7.07
CA GLY A 53 -8.22 -7.88 -6.14
C GLY A 53 -8.77 -7.48 -4.78
N TYR A 54 -7.83 -7.22 -3.87
CA TYR A 54 -8.04 -6.76 -2.50
C TYR A 54 -7.73 -5.27 -2.43
N ASP A 55 -8.63 -4.52 -1.83
CA ASP A 55 -8.53 -3.09 -1.68
C ASP A 55 -7.66 -2.75 -0.46
N PHE A 56 -6.64 -1.92 -0.65
CA PHE A 56 -5.82 -1.38 0.44
C PHE A 56 -6.27 0.03 0.78
N PHE A 57 -6.18 0.38 2.06
CA PHE A 57 -6.72 1.63 2.59
C PHE A 57 -5.60 2.54 3.11
N SER A 58 -5.80 3.85 2.97
CA SER A 58 -4.86 4.83 3.49
C SER A 58 -4.90 4.86 5.03
N PRO A 59 -3.76 4.78 5.72
CA PRO A 59 -3.71 4.89 7.18
C PRO A 59 -3.93 6.33 7.68
N ALA A 60 -3.75 7.33 6.82
CA ALA A 60 -3.89 8.74 7.16
C ALA A 60 -4.38 9.57 5.97
N ALA A 61 -4.84 10.78 6.26
CA ALA A 61 -5.19 11.74 5.24
C ALA A 61 -3.93 12.45 4.71
N PHE A 62 -3.90 12.78 3.42
CA PHE A 62 -2.81 13.52 2.81
C PHE A 62 -3.26 14.26 1.55
N THR A 63 -2.50 15.27 1.15
CA THR A 63 -2.73 16.02 -0.08
C THR A 63 -1.47 15.98 -0.94
N LEU A 64 -1.66 15.87 -2.25
CA LEU A 64 -0.61 15.92 -3.26
C LEU A 64 -0.95 16.98 -4.31
N MET A 65 -0.07 17.96 -4.45
CA MET A 65 -0.04 18.83 -5.63
C MET A 65 0.45 18.05 -6.86
N PRO A 66 0.17 18.52 -8.08
CA PRO A 66 0.72 17.93 -9.31
C PRO A 66 2.24 17.72 -9.20
N GLY A 67 2.70 16.51 -9.55
CA GLY A 67 4.11 16.11 -9.47
C GLY A 67 4.60 15.70 -8.08
N GLU A 68 3.86 15.99 -7.01
CA GLU A 68 4.24 15.55 -5.67
C GLU A 68 4.04 14.05 -5.48
N SER A 69 4.79 13.51 -4.52
CA SER A 69 4.72 12.11 -4.15
C SER A 69 4.74 11.93 -2.65
N ILE A 70 4.11 10.85 -2.20
CA ILE A 70 4.12 10.41 -0.80
C ILE A 70 4.47 8.93 -0.73
N ARG A 71 5.28 8.55 0.25
CA ARG A 71 5.48 7.14 0.62
C ARG A 71 4.54 6.83 1.78
N ILE A 72 3.70 5.82 1.60
CA ILE A 72 2.67 5.43 2.56
C ILE A 72 3.11 4.12 3.22
N PRO A 73 3.40 4.11 4.53
CA PRO A 73 3.51 2.88 5.30
C PRO A 73 2.12 2.29 5.51
N THR A 74 1.75 1.21 4.82
CA THR A 74 0.37 0.69 4.88
C THR A 74 0.04 0.00 6.20
N GLY A 75 1.05 -0.39 6.97
CA GLY A 75 1.01 -1.28 8.13
C GLY A 75 0.67 -2.72 7.79
N ILE A 76 0.65 -3.09 6.51
CA ILE A 76 0.27 -4.41 6.03
C ILE A 76 1.50 -5.17 5.54
N ARG A 77 1.53 -6.47 5.82
CA ARG A 77 2.37 -7.46 5.14
C ARG A 77 1.52 -8.55 4.50
N ALA A 78 2.10 -9.29 3.57
CA ALA A 78 1.43 -10.40 2.89
C ALA A 78 2.27 -11.68 2.95
N ASP A 79 1.75 -12.72 3.59
CA ASP A 79 2.28 -14.07 3.43
C ASP A 79 1.73 -14.66 2.12
N ILE A 80 2.62 -15.05 1.21
CA ILE A 80 2.23 -15.48 -0.14
C ILE A 80 2.77 -16.89 -0.38
N ARG A 81 1.89 -17.78 -0.86
CA ARG A 81 2.26 -19.14 -1.24
C ARG A 81 3.25 -19.13 -2.40
N SER A 82 4.26 -19.99 -2.34
CA SER A 82 5.21 -20.22 -3.44
C SER A 82 4.54 -20.38 -4.82
N GLY A 83 5.12 -19.75 -5.83
CA GLY A 83 4.62 -19.66 -7.21
C GLY A 83 3.60 -18.54 -7.44
N TRP A 84 3.38 -17.68 -6.44
CA TRP A 84 2.50 -16.51 -6.52
C TRP A 84 3.23 -15.25 -6.04
N ALA A 85 2.88 -14.13 -6.64
CA ALA A 85 3.26 -12.79 -6.21
C ALA A 85 1.99 -11.94 -6.06
N LEU A 86 2.08 -10.87 -5.28
CA LEU A 86 1.02 -9.86 -5.18
C LEU A 86 1.42 -8.64 -6.01
N SER A 87 0.62 -8.33 -7.03
CA SER A 87 0.79 -7.14 -7.86
C SER A 87 -0.15 -6.04 -7.38
N LEU A 88 0.41 -4.86 -7.11
CA LEU A 88 -0.29 -3.68 -6.60
C LEU A 88 -0.54 -2.68 -7.73
N TYR A 89 -1.78 -2.23 -7.81
CA TYR A 89 -2.21 -1.19 -8.74
C TYR A 89 -2.77 -0.02 -7.93
N PRO A 90 -2.60 1.24 -8.38
CA PRO A 90 -3.39 2.34 -7.86
C PRO A 90 -4.87 1.97 -7.90
N ALA A 91 -5.61 2.32 -6.85
CA ALA A 91 -7.04 2.08 -6.85
C ALA A 91 -7.66 2.84 -8.03
N ASP A 92 -8.35 2.12 -8.90
CA ASP A 92 -9.11 2.68 -10.01
C ASP A 92 -10.37 3.36 -9.45
N VAL A 93 -10.17 4.51 -8.83
CA VAL A 93 -11.24 5.29 -8.23
C VAL A 93 -11.54 6.46 -9.17
N PRO A 94 -12.68 6.46 -9.87
CA PRO A 94 -13.10 7.61 -10.66
C PRO A 94 -13.25 8.85 -9.77
N GLY A 95 -13.11 10.04 -10.38
CA GLY A 95 -13.27 11.31 -9.68
C GLY A 95 -11.95 11.90 -9.16
N PRO A 96 -11.88 12.38 -7.89
CA PRO A 96 -10.77 13.18 -7.38
C PRO A 96 -9.42 12.43 -7.28
N TRP A 97 -9.39 11.12 -7.50
CA TRP A 97 -8.16 10.30 -7.45
C TRP A 97 -7.60 9.96 -8.82
N SER A 98 -8.29 10.34 -9.90
CA SER A 98 -7.83 10.07 -11.25
C SER A 98 -6.45 10.71 -11.48
N GLY A 99 -5.51 9.92 -11.99
CA GLY A 99 -4.14 10.35 -12.24
C GLY A 99 -3.14 10.12 -11.11
N ILE A 100 -3.56 9.57 -9.96
CA ILE A 100 -2.62 8.99 -8.99
C ILE A 100 -1.96 7.75 -9.61
N ARG A 101 -0.64 7.66 -9.50
CA ARG A 101 0.17 6.55 -10.02
C ARG A 101 1.01 5.93 -8.92
N LEU A 102 1.31 4.65 -9.08
CA LEU A 102 2.32 3.96 -8.29
C LEU A 102 3.69 4.29 -8.88
N SER A 103 4.66 4.66 -8.04
CA SER A 103 6.06 4.81 -8.42
C SER A 103 6.79 3.50 -8.12
N GLY A 104 7.14 2.76 -9.17
CA GLY A 104 7.76 1.45 -9.09
C GLY A 104 6.87 0.33 -9.65
N ALA A 105 7.36 -0.91 -9.59
CA ALA A 105 6.71 -2.06 -10.21
C ALA A 105 5.47 -2.57 -9.48
N GLY A 106 5.36 -2.31 -8.17
CA GLY A 106 4.23 -2.79 -7.35
C GLY A 106 4.19 -4.30 -7.14
N ILE A 107 5.31 -4.99 -7.32
CA ILE A 107 5.39 -6.44 -7.12
C ILE A 107 5.87 -6.74 -5.70
N ILE A 108 5.11 -7.55 -4.98
CA ILE A 108 5.46 -8.09 -3.66
C ILE A 108 5.70 -9.59 -3.82
N ASP A 109 6.95 -9.98 -3.58
CA ASP A 109 7.39 -11.38 -3.65
C ASP A 109 6.98 -12.15 -2.40
N GLY A 110 6.81 -13.46 -2.53
CA GLY A 110 6.40 -14.30 -1.39
C GLY A 110 7.43 -14.40 -0.26
N SER A 111 8.71 -14.15 -0.54
CA SER A 111 9.75 -14.04 0.49
C SER A 111 9.71 -12.72 1.24
N TYR A 112 9.01 -11.70 0.72
CA TYR A 112 9.05 -10.36 1.29
C TYR A 112 8.49 -10.30 2.71
N SER A 113 7.57 -11.18 3.12
CA SER A 113 7.05 -11.18 4.50
C SER A 113 8.09 -11.48 5.58
N HIS A 114 9.28 -11.95 5.19
CA HIS A 114 10.40 -12.27 6.06
C HIS A 114 11.57 -11.29 5.92
N SER A 115 11.38 -10.15 5.27
CA SER A 115 12.39 -9.08 5.19
C SER A 115 12.64 -8.43 6.56
N GLU A 116 13.75 -7.68 6.66
CA GLU A 116 14.17 -7.01 7.89
C GLU A 116 13.11 -6.04 8.44
N ASN A 117 12.34 -5.37 7.56
CA ASN A 117 11.23 -4.50 7.96
C ASN A 117 9.91 -5.27 8.26
N GLY A 118 9.99 -6.59 8.53
CA GLY A 118 8.85 -7.43 8.83
C GLY A 118 7.86 -7.62 7.68
N GLY A 119 8.29 -7.39 6.44
CA GLY A 119 7.46 -7.45 5.25
C GLY A 119 6.52 -6.27 5.05
N HIS A 120 6.82 -5.12 5.66
CA HIS A 120 5.97 -3.94 5.56
C HIS A 120 5.87 -3.44 4.12
N ILE A 121 4.66 -3.54 3.56
CA ILE A 121 4.34 -3.01 2.25
C ILE A 121 4.25 -1.48 2.36
N CYS A 122 5.32 -0.80 1.94
CA CYS A 122 5.35 0.65 1.80
C CYS A 122 5.22 1.02 0.32
N VAL A 123 4.23 1.84 -0.04
CA VAL A 123 4.01 2.24 -1.44
C VAL A 123 4.32 3.70 -1.67
N LYS A 124 4.90 4.03 -2.83
CA LYS A 124 5.08 5.43 -3.24
C LYS A 124 4.00 5.80 -4.25
N LEU A 125 3.13 6.73 -3.89
CA LEU A 125 2.13 7.30 -4.77
C LEU A 125 2.59 8.65 -5.30
N VAL A 126 2.27 8.94 -6.55
CA VAL A 126 2.60 10.19 -7.23
C VAL A 126 1.33 10.77 -7.81
N ASN A 127 1.12 12.08 -7.63
CA ASN A 127 0.10 12.78 -8.39
C ASN A 127 0.62 13.08 -9.81
N GLY A 128 0.22 12.26 -10.76
CA GLY A 128 0.64 12.35 -12.17
C GLY A 128 -0.30 13.18 -13.05
N THR A 129 -1.13 14.06 -12.47
CA THR A 129 -1.98 14.99 -13.25
C THR A 129 -1.23 16.27 -13.63
N GLU A 130 -1.78 17.00 -14.60
CA GLU A 130 -1.30 18.32 -15.01
C GLU A 130 -1.52 19.40 -13.93
N GLU A 131 -0.89 20.57 -14.12
CA GLU A 131 -0.94 21.71 -13.21
C GLU A 131 -2.40 22.12 -12.88
N ALA A 132 -2.65 22.50 -11.62
CA ALA A 132 -3.93 22.86 -10.99
C ALA A 132 -4.85 21.72 -10.46
N ARG A 133 -4.49 20.43 -10.57
CA ARG A 133 -5.28 19.34 -9.97
C ARG A 133 -4.67 18.76 -8.70
N MET A 134 -4.92 19.42 -7.58
CA MET A 134 -4.66 18.89 -6.24
C MET A 134 -5.50 17.63 -5.96
N ARG A 135 -4.91 16.60 -5.33
CA ARG A 135 -5.63 15.41 -4.86
C ARG A 135 -5.47 15.27 -3.35
N SER A 136 -6.57 15.11 -2.61
CA SER A 136 -6.56 15.10 -1.13
C SER A 136 -7.23 13.87 -0.58
N ILE A 137 -6.47 12.81 -0.24
CA ILE A 137 -6.91 11.50 0.26
C ILE A 137 -7.34 11.59 1.71
N GLU A 138 -8.53 11.06 2.02
CA GLU A 138 -9.01 10.90 3.39
C GLU A 138 -8.48 9.61 4.02
N CYS A 139 -8.32 9.62 5.33
CA CYS A 139 -8.00 8.40 6.09
C CYS A 139 -9.05 7.31 5.83
N GLY A 140 -8.60 6.07 5.64
CA GLY A 140 -9.45 4.93 5.33
C GLY A 140 -9.95 4.87 3.89
N SER A 141 -9.58 5.82 3.03
CA SER A 141 -9.89 5.74 1.59
C SER A 141 -9.14 4.60 0.92
N ARG A 142 -9.76 3.94 -0.05
CA ARG A 142 -9.09 2.95 -0.89
C ARG A 142 -8.02 3.62 -1.76
N ILE A 143 -6.77 3.14 -1.67
CA ILE A 143 -5.61 3.72 -2.38
C ILE A 143 -4.95 2.74 -3.36
N LEU A 144 -5.08 1.43 -3.14
CA LEU A 144 -4.56 0.41 -4.05
C LEU A 144 -5.56 -0.72 -4.24
N LYS A 145 -5.36 -1.49 -5.31
CA LYS A 145 -5.92 -2.82 -5.51
C LYS A 145 -4.78 -3.81 -5.70
N GLY A 146 -4.71 -4.82 -4.84
CA GLY A 146 -3.72 -5.90 -4.92
C GLY A 146 -4.31 -7.16 -5.55
N ILE A 147 -3.67 -7.71 -6.58
CA ILE A 147 -4.10 -8.92 -7.27
C ILE A 147 -2.99 -9.96 -7.16
N PHE A 148 -3.34 -11.16 -6.70
CA PHE A 148 -2.39 -12.27 -6.70
C PHE A 148 -2.26 -12.87 -8.08
N LEU A 149 -1.04 -12.92 -8.59
CA LEU A 149 -0.69 -13.43 -9.90
C LEU A 149 0.25 -14.62 -9.75
N ARG A 150 0.07 -15.61 -10.61
CA ARG A 150 1.02 -16.73 -10.72
C ARG A 150 2.23 -16.27 -11.53
N HIS A 151 3.43 -16.61 -11.07
CA HIS A 151 4.66 -16.39 -11.83
C HIS A 151 5.32 -17.74 -12.17
N GLY A 152 6.26 -17.70 -13.12
CA GLY A 152 7.01 -18.85 -13.60
C GLY A 152 8.47 -18.81 -13.18
N PHE A 153 9.20 -19.84 -13.61
CA PHE A 153 10.64 -19.95 -13.56
C PHE A 153 11.17 -19.96 -15.00
N THR A 154 12.39 -19.49 -15.18
CA THR A 154 13.16 -19.69 -16.41
C THR A 154 13.62 -21.16 -16.51
N TYR A 155 14.19 -21.56 -17.65
CA TYR A 155 14.68 -22.93 -17.83
C TYR A 155 15.93 -23.24 -16.98
N ASP A 156 16.62 -22.20 -16.49
CA ASP A 156 17.91 -22.30 -15.80
C ASP A 156 17.80 -22.03 -14.28
N ASP A 157 16.59 -21.84 -13.76
CA ASP A 157 16.30 -21.73 -12.32
C ASP A 157 16.34 -23.09 -11.59
#